data_AF-K2D5T6-F1
#
_entry.id   AF-K2D5T6-F1
#
_cell.length_a   1.000
_cell.length_b   1.000
_cell.length_c   1.000
_cell.angle_alpha   90.00
_cell.angle_beta   90.00
_cell.angle_gamma   90.00
#
_symmetry.space_group_name_H-M   'P 1'
#
loop_
_entity.id
_entity.type
_entity.pdbx_description
1 polymer ?
#
loop_
_entity_poly.entity_id
_entity_poly.type
_entity_poly.pdbx_seq_one_letter_code
_entity_poly.pdbx_strand_id
1 'polypeptide(L)'
;MVVELDEPIQEAVINILNDYPKLVESGRRSGGDPFVIALAQVRGAVVVTMEQNIPTEKKIKIPRVCEALGIRCLSVVAFIREMKWAF
;
A
#
# COMPACT_ATOMS: atom_id res chain seq x y z
N MET A 1 -6.10 -12.63 10.43
CA MET A 1 -7.29 -11.81 10.15
C MET A 1 -7.42 -11.72 8.64
N VAL A 2 -8.57 -12.10 8.10
CA VAL A 2 -8.91 -11.87 6.69
C VAL A 2 -9.87 -10.68 6.68
N VAL A 3 -9.68 -9.75 5.75
CA VAL A 3 -10.60 -8.63 5.55
C VAL A 3 -11.48 -8.99 4.37
N GLU A 4 -12.80 -8.96 4.58
CA GLU A 4 -13.77 -9.18 3.51
C GLU A 4 -13.65 -8.11 2.44
N LEU A 5 -13.86 -8.51 1.18
CA LEU A 5 -13.95 -7.58 0.06
C LEU A 5 -15.30 -6.87 0.10
N ASP A 6 -15.26 -5.59 0.47
CA ASP A 6 -16.40 -4.69 0.34
C ASP A 6 -16.34 -3.92 -1.00
N GLU A 7 -17.50 -3.44 -1.46
CA GLU A 7 -17.65 -2.74 -2.74
C GLU A 7 -16.78 -1.47 -2.82
N PRO A 8 -16.67 -0.63 -1.77
CA PRO A 8 -15.76 0.52 -1.80
C PRO A 8 -14.27 0.15 -1.97
N ILE A 9 -13.81 -0.93 -1.33
CA ILE A 9 -12.44 -1.42 -1.52
C ILE A 9 -12.24 -1.88 -2.96
N GLN A 10 -13.21 -2.59 -3.53
CA GLN A 10 -13.12 -3.06 -4.93
C GLN A 10 -13.03 -1.89 -5.91
N GLU A 11 -13.86 -0.86 -5.75
CA GLU A 11 -13.81 0.36 -6.57
C GLU A 11 -12.45 1.06 -6.43
N ALA A 12 -11.94 1.20 -5.21
CA ALA A 12 -10.63 1.80 -4.97
C ALA A 12 -9.49 0.99 -5.62
N VAL A 13 -9.55 -0.35 -5.58
CA VAL A 13 -8.56 -1.21 -6.26
C VAL A 13 -8.59 -0.99 -7.77
N ILE A 14 -9.77 -0.90 -8.38
CA ILE A 14 -9.91 -0.65 -9.82
C ILE A 14 -9.24 0.68 -10.18
N ASN A 15 -9.53 1.74 -9.43
CA ASN A 15 -8.94 3.07 -9.66
C ASN A 15 -7.41 3.04 -9.52
N ILE A 16 -6.90 2.41 -8.46
CA ILE A 16 -5.45 2.27 -8.22
C ILE A 16 -4.77 1.50 -9.36
N LEU A 17 -5.38 0.43 -9.88
CA LEU A 17 -4.81 -0.35 -10.98
C LEU A 17 -4.83 0.40 -12.31
N ASN A 18 -5.85 1.23 -12.55
CA ASN A 18 -5.91 2.10 -13.73
C ASN A 18 -4.81 3.17 -13.70
N ASP A 19 -4.56 3.78 -12.54
CA ASP A 19 -3.56 4.85 -12.38
C ASP A 19 -2.13 4.30 -12.23
N TYR A 20 -1.97 3.12 -11.63
CA TYR A 20 -0.69 2.49 -11.32
C TYR A 20 -0.60 1.04 -11.82
N PRO A 21 -0.76 0.77 -13.14
CA PRO A 21 -0.81 -0.59 -13.68
C PRO A 21 0.48 -1.40 -13.41
N LYS A 22 1.62 -0.71 -13.32
CA LYS A 22 2.94 -1.27 -12.99
C LYS A 22 3.03 -1.90 -11.59
N LEU A 23 2.03 -1.68 -10.72
CA LEU A 23 1.97 -2.26 -9.38
C LEU A 23 1.85 -3.80 -9.43
N VAL A 24 1.20 -4.34 -10.47
CA VAL A 24 0.99 -5.79 -10.68
C VAL A 24 1.77 -6.37 -11.86
N GLU A 25 2.36 -5.53 -12.70
CA GLU A 25 2.96 -5.91 -13.99
C GLU A 25 4.27 -6.74 -13.88
N SER A 26 4.81 -6.95 -12.68
CA SER A 26 5.99 -7.81 -12.48
C SER A 26 5.58 -9.27 -12.20
N GLY A 27 5.55 -10.07 -13.29
CA GLY A 27 4.90 -11.38 -13.47
C GLY A 27 5.27 -12.57 -12.56
N ARG A 28 5.40 -12.36 -11.26
CA ARG A 28 5.46 -13.41 -10.22
C ARG A 28 4.86 -13.00 -8.86
N ARG A 29 4.29 -11.79 -8.73
CA ARG A 29 3.79 -11.27 -7.45
C ARG A 29 2.28 -11.47 -7.32
N SER A 30 1.85 -11.84 -6.11
CA SER A 30 0.44 -11.76 -5.71
C SER A 30 -0.01 -10.31 -5.87
N GLY A 31 -1.05 -10.03 -6.65
CA GLY A 31 -1.61 -8.69 -6.83
C GLY A 31 -2.31 -8.14 -5.58
N GLY A 32 -1.73 -8.35 -4.40
CA GLY A 32 -2.24 -7.93 -3.10
C GLY A 32 -1.91 -6.46 -2.76
N ASP A 33 -0.82 -5.91 -3.30
CA ASP A 33 -0.42 -4.52 -3.05
C ASP A 33 -1.55 -3.50 -3.30
N PRO A 34 -2.30 -3.57 -4.44
CA PRO A 34 -3.47 -2.71 -4.64
C PRO A 34 -4.51 -2.81 -3.53
N PHE A 35 -4.79 -4.01 -3.00
CA PHE A 35 -5.80 -4.21 -1.96
C PHE A 35 -5.36 -3.62 -0.62
N VAL A 36 -4.08 -3.71 -0.26
CA VAL A 36 -3.55 -3.10 0.96
C VAL A 36 -3.69 -1.57 0.91
N ILE A 37 -3.39 -0.97 -0.25
CA ILE A 37 -3.48 0.48 -0.46
C ILE A 37 -4.95 0.92 -0.45
N ALA A 38 -5.81 0.23 -1.19
CA ALA A 38 -7.25 0.51 -1.25
C ALA A 38 -7.92 0.43 0.13
N LEU A 39 -7.61 -0.62 0.90
CA LEU A 39 -8.12 -0.77 2.25
C LEU A 39 -7.72 0.42 3.14
N ALA A 40 -6.47 0.87 3.05
CA ALA A 40 -6.00 2.00 3.81
C ALA A 40 -6.65 3.31 3.38
N GLN A 41 -6.87 3.50 2.07
CA GLN A 41 -7.57 4.64 1.52
C GLN A 41 -9.02 4.71 2.03
N VAL A 42 -9.77 3.61 1.90
CA VAL A 42 -11.19 3.55 2.27
C VAL A 42 -11.39 3.69 3.78
N ARG A 43 -10.52 3.08 4.60
CA ARG A 43 -10.66 3.07 6.06
C ARG A 43 -9.90 4.18 6.78
N GLY A 44 -9.19 5.05 6.04
CA GLY A 44 -8.31 6.07 6.64
C GLY A 44 -7.18 5.46 7.50
N ALA A 45 -6.67 4.30 7.10
CA ALA A 45 -5.65 3.57 7.85
C ALA A 45 -4.22 3.97 7.44
N VAL A 46 -3.25 3.55 8.25
CA VAL A 46 -1.82 3.72 7.97
C VAL A 46 -1.27 2.44 7.35
N VAL A 47 -0.59 2.54 6.21
CA VAL A 47 0.13 1.41 5.62
C VAL A 47 1.49 1.26 6.30
N VAL A 48 1.79 0.08 6.81
CA VAL A 48 3.13 -0.25 7.34
C VAL A 48 3.76 -1.29 6.42
N THR A 49 4.93 -0.98 5.88
CA THR A 49 5.61 -1.87 4.91
C THR A 49 7.11 -1.92 5.16
N MET A 50 7.74 -3.01 4.73
CA MET A 50 9.20 -3.14 4.66
C MET A 50 9.77 -2.71 3.29
N GLU A 51 8.90 -2.34 2.35
CA GLU A 51 9.35 -1.77 1.08
C GLU A 51 9.93 -0.37 1.28
N GLN A 52 11.04 -0.09 0.60
CA GLN A 52 11.64 1.25 0.55
C GLN A 52 11.05 2.06 -0.60
N ASN A 53 10.83 3.35 -0.37
CA ASN A 53 10.55 4.30 -1.46
C ASN A 53 11.84 4.47 -2.27
N ILE A 54 11.91 3.83 -3.44
CA ILE A 54 13.07 3.93 -4.34
C ILE A 54 12.65 4.77 -5.54
N PRO A 55 13.42 5.79 -5.94
CA PRO A 55 13.14 6.63 -7.11
C PRO A 55 13.48 5.89 -8.42
N THR A 56 12.97 4.67 -8.60
CA THR A 56 13.18 3.91 -9.84
C THR A 56 11.89 3.81 -10.63
N GLU A 57 11.93 4.25 -11.89
CA GLU A 57 10.81 4.15 -12.83
C GLU A 57 10.50 2.72 -13.26
N LYS A 58 11.46 1.79 -13.04
CA LYS A 58 11.33 0.39 -13.44
C LYS A 58 10.33 -0.38 -12.58
N LYS A 59 10.05 0.09 -11.36
CA LYS A 59 9.18 -0.63 -10.43
C LYS A 59 8.52 0.30 -9.42
N ILE A 60 7.22 0.48 -9.57
CA ILE A 60 6.40 1.17 -8.57
C ILE A 60 6.25 0.25 -7.35
N LYS A 61 6.34 0.86 -6.16
CA LYS A 61 6.28 0.22 -4.85
C LYS A 61 5.19 0.85 -4.00
N ILE A 62 4.76 0.16 -2.96
CA ILE A 62 3.66 0.61 -2.07
C ILE A 62 3.89 2.04 -1.55
N PRO A 63 5.06 2.42 -0.99
CA PRO A 63 5.26 3.76 -0.45
C PRO A 63 5.08 4.88 -1.48
N ARG A 64 5.44 4.63 -2.74
CA ARG A 64 5.34 5.60 -3.84
C ARG A 64 3.88 5.90 -4.17
N VAL A 65 3.05 4.87 -4.20
CA VAL A 65 1.61 5.00 -4.47
C VAL A 65 0.91 5.65 -3.28
N CYS A 66 1.23 5.23 -2.06
CA CYS A 66 0.69 5.85 -0.85
C CYS A 66 1.01 7.34 -0.78
N GLU A 67 2.25 7.73 -1.10
CA GLU A 67 2.67 9.14 -1.18
C GLU A 67 1.84 9.93 -2.20
N ALA A 68 1.65 9.38 -3.41
CA ALA A 68 0.87 10.03 -4.46
C ALA A 68 -0.62 10.17 -4.12
N LEU A 69 -1.18 9.23 -3.36
CA LEU A 69 -2.58 9.23 -2.92
C LEU A 69 -2.81 9.93 -1.57
N GLY A 70 -1.77 10.49 -0.95
CA GLY A 70 -1.86 11.13 0.38
C GLY A 70 -2.16 10.15 1.52
N ILE A 71 -1.93 8.86 1.33
CA ILE A 71 -2.11 7.82 2.33
C ILE A 71 -0.87 7.76 3.22
N ARG A 72 -1.07 7.84 4.53
CA ARG A 72 0.04 7.74 5.49
C ARG A 72 0.69 6.36 5.39
N CYS A 73 2.00 6.35 5.16
CA CYS A 73 2.79 5.12 5.02
C CYS A 73 4.04 5.20 5.91
N LEU A 74 4.32 4.13 6.66
CA LEU A 74 5.46 4.02 7.57
C LEU A 74 6.33 2.80 7.23
N SER A 75 7.62 2.90 7.53
CA SER A 75 8.45 1.71 7.67
C SER A 75 8.13 0.99 8.97
N VAL A 76 8.42 -0.31 9.05
CA VAL A 76 8.25 -1.08 10.29
C VAL A 76 9.01 -0.44 11.46
N VAL A 77 10.23 0.07 11.23
CA VAL A 77 11.02 0.75 12.26
C VAL A 77 10.35 2.04 12.75
N ALA A 78 9.80 2.83 11.83
CA ALA A 78 9.07 4.05 12.19
C ALA A 78 7.81 3.73 12.99
N PHE A 79 7.07 2.69 12.58
CA PHE A 79 5.89 2.21 13.30
C PHE A 79 6.22 1.75 14.73
N ILE A 80 7.26 0.93 14.90
CA ILE A 80 7.72 0.47 16.23
C ILE A 80 8.05 1.66 17.16
N ARG A 81 8.74 2.67 16.63
CA ARG A 81 9.08 3.89 17.38
C ARG A 81 7.83 4.68 17.78
N GLU A 82 6.87 4.83 16.87
CA GLU A 82 5.61 5.54 17.13
C GLU A 82 4.76 4.84 18.18
N MET A 83 4.75 3.51 18.17
CA MET A 83 4.06 2.69 19.17
C MET A 83 4.79 2.60 20.51
N LYS A 84 6.00 3.17 20.63
CA LYS A 84 6.83 3.18 21.85
C LYS A 84 7.05 1.79 22.45
N TRP A 85 7.27 0.78 21.61
CA TRP A 85 7.56 -0.56 22.10
C TRP A 85 8.90 -0.57 22.85
N ALA A 86 8.89 -1.15 24.04
CA ALA A 86 10.07 -1.46 24.83
C ALA A 86 10.39 -2.95 24.68
N PHE A 87 11.67 -3.27 24.56
CA PHE A 87 12.20 -4.62 24.38
C PHE A 87 13.21 -4.94 25.47
#